data_AF-A0A670XR37-F1
#
_entry.id   AF-A0A670XR37-F1
#
_cell.length_a   1.000
_cell.length_b   1.000
_cell.length_c   1.000
_cell.angle_alpha   90.00
_cell.angle_beta   90.00
_cell.angle_gamma   90.00
#
_symmetry.space_group_name_H-M   'P 1'
#
loop_
_entity.id
_entity.type
_entity.pdbx_description
1 polymer ?
#
loop_
_entity_poly.entity_id
_entity_poly.type
_entity_poly.pdbx_seq_one_letter_code
_entity_poly.pdbx_strand_id
1 'polypeptide(L)'
;LFSPIITSSYVLHSPGLESLNLDRNKLKHITGISSLYNLKKLILSKNAMTDFPVEIRNLIHLEKLELNQNQIQDIPEGIFSSLSKLKHLRLNNNCLDNLPKDLSSCRDCLQYLNLSTNAFQAIPKVVLELKNLQEFYVQNNFLRQLPKELFTELSLKMFKVNGNSLREPPDEVCAGGIKQIISYFNQLQNSQAEEDKRVKTMFLGTSLAGKSTVCKSLKQGQVVRLSKEDRTWSIKG
;
A
#
# COMPACT_ATOMS: atom_id res chain seq x y z
N LEU A 1 30.10 -4.92 -17.78
CA LEU A 1 29.50 -4.69 -19.12
C LEU A 1 28.76 -5.96 -19.52
N PHE A 2 27.56 -6.19 -18.98
CA PHE A 2 26.70 -7.28 -19.45
C PHE A 2 25.86 -6.73 -20.60
N SER A 3 26.06 -7.34 -21.77
CA SER A 3 25.29 -7.10 -22.99
C SER A 3 23.77 -7.22 -22.72
N PRO A 4 22.89 -6.50 -23.46
CA PRO A 4 21.42 -6.63 -23.35
C PRO A 4 20.89 -8.01 -23.79
N ILE A 5 21.78 -8.93 -24.14
CA ILE A 5 21.51 -10.27 -24.61
C ILE A 5 21.40 -11.21 -23.40
N ILE A 6 20.30 -11.11 -22.66
CA ILE A 6 19.69 -12.31 -22.03
C ILE A 6 18.62 -12.86 -22.99
N THR A 7 18.90 -12.73 -24.29
CA THR A 7 18.19 -13.35 -25.41
C THR A 7 19.00 -14.49 -26.03
N SER A 8 20.20 -14.81 -25.50
CA SER A 8 20.91 -16.02 -25.94
C SER A 8 20.13 -17.23 -25.40
N SER A 9 19.48 -17.91 -26.33
CA SER A 9 18.56 -19.05 -26.25
C SER A 9 19.00 -20.26 -25.43
N TYR A 10 20.04 -20.22 -24.59
CA TYR A 10 20.49 -21.39 -23.84
C TYR A 10 20.05 -21.42 -22.38
N VAL A 11 19.90 -20.28 -21.72
CA VAL A 11 19.49 -20.24 -20.28
C VAL A 11 17.97 -20.43 -20.11
N LEU A 12 17.18 -19.92 -21.06
CA LEU A 12 15.70 -19.96 -21.02
C LEU A 12 15.09 -21.28 -21.57
N HIS A 13 15.92 -22.21 -22.02
CA HIS A 13 15.50 -23.52 -22.53
C HIS A 13 15.86 -24.68 -21.59
N SER A 14 16.20 -24.39 -20.33
CA SER A 14 16.41 -25.45 -19.33
C SER A 14 15.07 -25.84 -18.70
N PRO A 15 14.48 -27.00 -19.05
CA PRO A 15 13.19 -27.41 -18.51
C PRO A 15 13.24 -27.64 -17.00
N GLY A 16 14.43 -27.83 -16.40
CA GLY A 16 14.60 -28.02 -14.96
C GLY A 16 14.80 -26.73 -14.16
N LEU A 17 14.78 -25.55 -14.78
CA LEU A 17 15.05 -24.30 -14.08
C LEU A 17 13.91 -23.93 -13.13
N GLU A 18 14.17 -23.95 -11.82
CA GLU A 18 13.17 -23.60 -10.81
C GLU A 18 13.27 -22.14 -10.32
N SER A 19 14.41 -21.47 -10.55
CA SER A 19 14.63 -20.10 -10.08
C SER A 19 15.43 -19.30 -11.11
N LEU A 20 14.89 -18.16 -11.51
CA LEU A 20 15.52 -17.21 -12.42
C LEU A 20 15.61 -15.86 -11.74
N ASN A 21 16.84 -15.41 -11.49
CA ASN A 21 17.12 -14.08 -10.94
C ASN A 21 17.81 -13.20 -11.98
N LEU A 22 17.14 -12.11 -12.33
CA LEU A 22 17.59 -11.08 -13.26
C LEU A 22 17.53 -9.69 -12.60
N ASP A 23 17.68 -9.62 -11.28
CA ASP A 23 17.66 -8.36 -10.53
C ASP A 23 18.80 -7.41 -10.94
N ARG A 24 18.57 -6.10 -10.81
CA ARG A 24 19.58 -5.04 -11.03
C ARG A 24 20.19 -5.04 -12.43
N ASN A 25 19.37 -5.33 -13.43
CA ASN A 25 19.76 -5.18 -14.83
C ASN A 25 19.15 -3.90 -15.43
N LYS A 26 19.18 -3.79 -16.76
CA LYS A 26 18.58 -2.69 -17.51
C LYS A 26 17.47 -3.19 -18.43
N LEU A 27 16.80 -4.27 -18.03
CA LEU A 27 15.77 -4.91 -18.85
C LEU A 27 14.57 -3.97 -18.97
N LYS A 28 14.14 -3.72 -20.21
CA LYS A 28 12.86 -3.05 -20.50
C LYS A 28 11.73 -4.05 -20.70
N HIS A 29 12.07 -5.22 -21.23
CA HIS A 29 11.16 -6.33 -21.48
C HIS A 29 11.89 -7.66 -21.22
N ILE A 30 11.12 -8.73 -21.07
CA ILE A 30 11.59 -10.11 -21.04
C ILE A 30 10.67 -10.96 -21.90
N THR A 31 11.26 -11.83 -22.71
CA THR A 31 10.58 -12.72 -23.65
C THR A 31 11.23 -14.10 -23.62
N GLY A 32 10.51 -15.13 -24.06
CA GLY A 32 11.01 -16.51 -24.11
C GLY A 32 11.08 -17.20 -22.74
N ILE A 33 10.36 -16.71 -21.73
CA ILE A 33 10.20 -17.37 -20.44
C ILE A 33 9.02 -18.33 -20.41
N SER A 34 8.13 -18.31 -21.41
CA SER A 34 6.95 -19.18 -21.47
C SER A 34 7.25 -20.67 -21.41
N SER A 35 8.45 -21.10 -21.84
CA SER A 35 8.94 -22.49 -21.79
C SER A 35 9.42 -22.93 -20.41
N LEU A 36 9.58 -22.01 -19.45
CA LEU A 36 10.09 -22.30 -18.11
C LEU A 36 8.97 -22.79 -17.18
N TYR A 37 8.23 -23.81 -17.59
CA TYR A 37 7.02 -24.29 -16.88
C TYR A 37 7.29 -24.79 -15.44
N ASN A 38 8.54 -25.16 -15.11
CA ASN A 38 8.96 -25.58 -13.77
C ASN A 38 9.45 -24.42 -12.88
N LEU A 39 9.43 -23.18 -13.38
CA LEU A 39 9.92 -22.03 -12.64
C LEU A 39 9.02 -21.74 -11.44
N LYS A 40 9.62 -21.78 -10.25
CA LYS A 40 8.98 -21.46 -8.97
C LYS A 40 9.29 -20.04 -8.51
N LYS A 41 10.43 -19.46 -8.92
CA LYS A 41 10.86 -18.13 -8.49
C LYS A 41 11.34 -17.30 -9.68
N LEU A 42 10.75 -16.13 -9.86
CA LEU A 42 11.17 -15.15 -10.87
C LEU A 42 11.42 -13.80 -10.20
N ILE A 43 12.66 -13.32 -10.30
CA ILE A 43 13.09 -12.04 -9.75
C ILE A 43 13.52 -11.14 -10.91
N LEU A 44 12.77 -10.07 -11.12
CA LEU A 44 12.96 -9.04 -12.16
C LEU A 44 13.11 -7.65 -11.55
N SER A 45 13.39 -7.59 -10.25
CA SER A 45 13.48 -6.34 -9.49
C SER A 45 14.61 -5.43 -9.98
N LYS A 46 14.45 -4.11 -9.82
CA LYS A 46 15.49 -3.12 -10.13
C LYS A 46 15.90 -3.14 -11.61
N ASN A 47 14.92 -3.14 -12.50
CA ASN A 47 15.09 -3.04 -13.95
C ASN A 47 14.44 -1.74 -14.46
N ALA A 48 14.22 -1.62 -15.76
CA ALA A 48 13.57 -0.48 -16.41
C ALA A 48 12.29 -0.90 -17.14
N MET A 49 11.56 -1.89 -16.59
CA MET A 49 10.36 -2.41 -17.22
C MET A 49 9.19 -1.44 -17.07
N THR A 50 8.56 -1.10 -18.19
CA THR A 50 7.32 -0.30 -18.23
C THR A 50 6.08 -1.18 -18.40
N ASP A 51 6.23 -2.31 -19.10
CA ASP A 51 5.15 -3.26 -19.34
C ASP A 51 5.31 -4.48 -18.43
N PHE A 52 4.18 -5.01 -17.97
CA PHE A 52 4.16 -6.29 -17.25
C PHE A 52 4.40 -7.46 -18.22
N PRO A 53 5.29 -8.42 -17.91
CA PRO A 53 5.63 -9.51 -18.82
C PRO A 53 4.49 -10.55 -18.93
N VAL A 54 3.78 -10.51 -20.06
CA VAL A 54 2.58 -11.34 -20.28
C VAL A 54 2.84 -12.84 -20.34
N GLU A 55 4.07 -13.26 -20.63
CA GLU A 55 4.45 -14.69 -20.68
C GLU A 55 4.41 -15.36 -19.30
N ILE A 56 4.40 -14.58 -18.21
CA ILE A 56 4.31 -15.11 -16.84
C ILE A 56 3.09 -16.02 -16.65
N ARG A 57 1.98 -15.79 -17.38
CA ARG A 57 0.79 -16.64 -17.34
C ARG A 57 1.05 -18.11 -17.67
N ASN A 58 2.18 -18.45 -18.30
CA ASN A 58 2.54 -19.84 -18.60
C ASN A 58 3.34 -20.51 -17.46
N LEU A 59 3.75 -19.75 -16.45
CA LEU A 59 4.56 -20.21 -15.32
C LEU A 59 3.67 -20.78 -14.22
N ILE A 60 2.95 -21.87 -14.52
CA ILE A 60 1.94 -22.47 -13.63
C ILE A 60 2.50 -22.98 -12.29
N HIS A 61 3.82 -23.13 -12.18
CA HIS A 61 4.52 -23.50 -10.95
C HIS A 61 5.04 -22.32 -10.13
N LEU A 62 4.81 -21.09 -10.58
CA LEU A 62 5.41 -19.90 -9.96
C LEU A 62 4.85 -19.68 -8.56
N GLU A 63 5.74 -19.66 -7.58
CA GLU A 63 5.44 -19.42 -6.17
C GLU A 63 5.83 -18.02 -5.72
N LYS A 64 6.85 -17.43 -6.37
CA LYS A 64 7.39 -16.11 -6.02
C LYS A 64 7.66 -15.29 -7.27
N LEU A 65 7.09 -14.09 -7.30
CA LEU A 65 7.31 -13.08 -8.32
C LEU A 65 7.72 -11.75 -7.68
N GLU A 66 8.91 -11.25 -8.05
CA GLU A 66 9.38 -9.93 -7.65
C GLU A 66 9.64 -9.05 -8.87
N LEU A 67 8.91 -7.93 -8.95
CA LEU A 67 8.97 -6.92 -10.02
C LEU A 67 9.16 -5.51 -9.43
N ASN A 68 9.61 -5.42 -8.18
CA ASN A 68 9.78 -4.15 -7.47
C ASN A 68 10.89 -3.28 -8.05
N GLN A 69 10.78 -1.96 -7.90
CA GLN A 69 11.73 -0.98 -8.47
C GLN A 69 11.82 -1.11 -9.99
N ASN A 70 10.67 -1.00 -10.65
CA ASN A 70 10.51 -0.87 -12.10
C ASN A 70 9.63 0.38 -12.38
N GLN A 71 9.07 0.50 -13.57
CA GLN A 71 8.23 1.62 -14.02
C GLN A 71 6.87 1.10 -14.55
N ILE A 72 6.39 -0.02 -13.99
CA ILE A 72 5.18 -0.69 -14.46
C ILE A 72 3.96 0.16 -14.08
N GLN A 73 3.14 0.49 -15.07
CA GLN A 73 1.93 1.30 -14.90
C GLN A 73 0.67 0.46 -14.77
N ASP A 74 0.59 -0.65 -15.50
CA ASP A 74 -0.56 -1.54 -15.50
C ASP A 74 -0.16 -3.01 -15.52
N ILE A 75 -1.04 -3.87 -15.02
CA ILE A 75 -0.93 -5.32 -15.15
C ILE A 75 -2.12 -5.80 -15.99
N PRO A 76 -1.89 -6.48 -17.13
CA PRO A 76 -2.98 -7.00 -17.95
C PRO A 76 -3.86 -8.01 -17.22
N GLU A 77 -5.14 -8.07 -17.61
CA GLU A 77 -6.05 -9.14 -17.18
C GLU A 77 -5.62 -10.51 -17.76
N GLY A 78 -5.97 -11.59 -17.06
CA GLY A 78 -5.70 -12.97 -17.47
C GLY A 78 -4.28 -13.47 -17.19
N ILE A 79 -3.47 -12.71 -16.46
CA ILE A 79 -2.11 -13.06 -16.06
C ILE A 79 -2.10 -14.03 -14.88
N PHE A 80 -2.96 -13.81 -13.90
CA PHE A 80 -2.99 -14.54 -12.63
C PHE A 80 -3.89 -15.77 -12.67
N SER A 81 -4.76 -15.91 -13.68
CA SER A 81 -5.74 -17.01 -13.78
C SER A 81 -5.11 -18.41 -13.72
N SER A 82 -3.86 -18.56 -14.14
CA SER A 82 -3.10 -19.81 -14.15
C SER A 82 -2.08 -19.93 -13.01
N LEU A 83 -1.88 -18.89 -12.20
CA LEU A 83 -0.85 -18.82 -11.16
C LEU A 83 -1.36 -19.30 -9.80
N SER A 84 -1.95 -20.49 -9.79
CA SER A 84 -2.58 -21.09 -8.60
C SER A 84 -1.61 -21.40 -7.46
N LYS A 85 -0.29 -21.34 -7.69
CA LYS A 85 0.75 -21.58 -6.69
C LYS A 85 1.42 -20.29 -6.17
N LEU A 86 1.04 -19.12 -6.67
CA LEU A 86 1.70 -17.86 -6.34
C LEU A 86 1.43 -17.47 -4.87
N LYS A 87 2.48 -17.51 -4.05
CA LYS A 87 2.43 -17.19 -2.61
C LYS A 87 2.97 -15.79 -2.30
N HIS A 88 3.89 -15.30 -3.13
CA HIS A 88 4.62 -14.07 -2.88
C HIS A 88 4.65 -13.18 -4.12
N LEU A 89 4.02 -12.00 -4.01
CA LEU A 89 3.99 -11.00 -5.07
C LEU A 89 4.54 -9.66 -4.57
N ARG A 90 5.60 -9.18 -5.20
CA ARG A 90 6.28 -7.95 -4.82
C ARG A 90 6.32 -6.95 -5.97
N LEU A 91 5.56 -5.87 -5.83
CA LEU A 91 5.33 -4.85 -6.86
C LEU A 91 5.68 -3.42 -6.40
N ASN A 92 6.35 -3.28 -5.25
CA ASN A 92 6.64 -1.98 -4.66
C ASN A 92 7.62 -1.14 -5.50
N ASN A 93 7.53 0.20 -5.42
CA ASN A 93 8.28 1.13 -6.27
C ASN A 93 8.00 0.85 -7.77
N ASN A 94 6.74 1.03 -8.17
CA ASN A 94 6.28 1.06 -9.56
C ASN A 94 5.31 2.26 -9.72
N CYS A 95 4.53 2.29 -10.79
CA CYS A 95 3.55 3.34 -11.09
C CYS A 95 2.12 2.81 -11.13
N LEU A 96 1.82 1.72 -10.41
CA LEU A 96 0.50 1.07 -10.42
C LEU A 96 -0.53 1.91 -9.66
N ASP A 97 -1.73 2.05 -10.20
CA ASP A 97 -2.88 2.64 -9.49
C ASP A 97 -4.06 1.66 -9.30
N ASN A 98 -3.98 0.49 -9.93
CA ASN A 98 -4.98 -0.55 -9.96
C ASN A 98 -4.34 -1.96 -9.91
N LEU A 99 -5.18 -2.99 -9.76
CA LEU A 99 -4.82 -4.38 -9.91
C LEU A 99 -5.90 -5.08 -10.75
N PRO A 100 -5.54 -6.06 -11.59
CA PRO A 100 -6.49 -6.77 -12.42
C PRO A 100 -7.35 -7.70 -11.56
N LYS A 101 -8.60 -7.93 -12.01
CA LYS A 101 -9.60 -8.68 -11.25
C LYS A 101 -9.20 -10.14 -11.11
N ASP A 102 -8.53 -10.69 -12.11
CA ASP A 102 -8.09 -12.08 -12.12
C ASP A 102 -7.05 -12.42 -11.04
N LEU A 103 -6.45 -11.44 -10.35
CA LEU A 103 -5.63 -11.67 -9.15
C LEU A 103 -6.40 -12.41 -8.05
N SER A 104 -7.74 -12.31 -8.03
CA SER A 104 -8.63 -13.11 -7.19
C SER A 104 -8.45 -14.63 -7.38
N SER A 105 -7.91 -15.08 -8.53
CA SER A 105 -7.56 -16.49 -8.76
C SER A 105 -6.49 -17.00 -7.78
N CYS A 106 -5.69 -16.09 -7.21
CA CYS A 106 -4.70 -16.41 -6.19
C CYS A 106 -5.25 -16.35 -4.76
N ARG A 107 -6.58 -16.26 -4.57
CA ARG A 107 -7.21 -16.05 -3.26
C ARG A 107 -6.80 -17.03 -2.16
N ASP A 108 -6.58 -18.28 -2.55
CA ASP A 108 -6.31 -19.39 -1.65
C ASP A 108 -4.79 -19.69 -1.55
N CYS A 109 -3.93 -18.95 -2.25
CA CYS A 109 -2.49 -19.21 -2.26
C CYS A 109 -1.63 -17.98 -1.93
N LEU A 110 -2.06 -16.76 -2.26
CA LEU A 110 -1.25 -15.56 -2.04
C LEU A 110 -1.19 -15.20 -0.55
N GLN A 111 0.03 -15.13 -0.01
CA GLN A 111 0.29 -14.88 1.42
C GLN A 111 0.99 -13.55 1.66
N TYR A 112 1.78 -13.08 0.69
CA TYR A 112 2.52 -11.83 0.75
C TYR A 112 2.22 -10.97 -0.47
N LEU A 113 1.80 -9.73 -0.21
CA LEU A 113 1.59 -8.71 -1.24
C LEU A 113 2.23 -7.39 -0.81
N ASN A 114 3.08 -6.83 -1.67
CA ASN A 114 3.69 -5.53 -1.43
C ASN A 114 3.45 -4.58 -2.60
N LEU A 115 2.64 -3.55 -2.35
CA LEU A 115 2.26 -2.48 -3.25
C LEU A 115 2.83 -1.12 -2.79
N SER A 116 3.74 -1.09 -1.82
CA SER A 116 4.27 0.17 -1.30
C SER A 116 4.94 1.02 -2.38
N THR A 117 4.87 2.35 -2.27
CA THR A 117 5.44 3.29 -3.25
C THR A 117 4.90 3.02 -4.66
N ASN A 118 3.61 3.28 -4.82
CA ASN A 118 2.87 3.22 -6.09
C ASN A 118 1.91 4.43 -6.11
N ALA A 119 0.86 4.39 -6.94
CA ALA A 119 -0.12 5.48 -7.12
C ALA A 119 -1.54 5.10 -6.65
N PHE A 120 -1.71 4.11 -5.77
CA PHE A 120 -3.03 3.67 -5.31
C PHE A 120 -3.74 4.75 -4.50
N GLN A 121 -4.97 5.11 -4.90
CA GLN A 121 -5.82 6.07 -4.17
C GLN A 121 -6.80 5.39 -3.21
N ALA A 122 -7.06 4.10 -3.42
CA ALA A 122 -7.85 3.24 -2.55
C ALA A 122 -7.26 1.82 -2.57
N ILE A 123 -7.60 1.01 -1.56
CA ILE A 123 -7.28 -0.42 -1.60
C ILE A 123 -8.11 -1.07 -2.71
N PRO A 124 -7.48 -1.74 -3.70
CA PRO A 124 -8.22 -2.43 -4.75
C PRO A 124 -9.13 -3.52 -4.16
N LYS A 125 -10.39 -3.60 -4.64
CA LYS A 125 -11.38 -4.57 -4.12
C LYS A 125 -10.89 -6.01 -4.16
N VAL A 126 -10.12 -6.37 -5.19
CA VAL A 126 -9.54 -7.71 -5.36
C VAL A 126 -8.67 -8.14 -4.16
N VAL A 127 -8.07 -7.20 -3.42
CA VAL A 127 -7.28 -7.52 -2.23
C VAL A 127 -8.16 -8.13 -1.12
N LEU A 128 -9.42 -7.72 -1.02
CA LEU A 128 -10.37 -8.25 -0.02
C LEU A 128 -10.79 -9.70 -0.30
N GLU A 129 -10.53 -10.17 -1.52
CA GLU A 129 -10.80 -11.54 -1.96
C GLU A 129 -9.65 -12.49 -1.64
N LEU A 130 -8.46 -11.97 -1.29
CA LEU A 130 -7.25 -12.75 -1.02
C LEU A 130 -7.26 -13.36 0.39
N LYS A 131 -8.09 -14.39 0.60
CA LYS A 131 -8.39 -14.96 1.92
C LYS A 131 -7.18 -15.50 2.69
N ASN A 132 -6.13 -15.93 2.00
CA ASN A 132 -4.89 -16.41 2.62
C ASN A 132 -3.79 -15.34 2.77
N LEU A 133 -4.09 -14.07 2.46
CA LEU A 133 -3.13 -12.98 2.61
C LEU A 133 -2.81 -12.74 4.08
N GLN A 134 -1.51 -12.79 4.41
CA GLN A 134 -1.01 -12.64 5.78
C GLN A 134 -0.18 -11.37 5.94
N GLU A 135 0.55 -10.98 4.90
CA GLU A 135 1.36 -9.78 4.93
C GLU A 135 0.98 -8.85 3.77
N PHE A 136 0.54 -7.64 4.12
CA PHE A 136 0.14 -6.64 3.15
C PHE A 136 0.81 -5.29 3.43
N TYR A 137 1.54 -4.81 2.43
CA TYR A 137 2.26 -3.53 2.50
C TYR A 137 1.74 -2.61 1.40
N VAL A 138 1.31 -1.41 1.78
CA VAL A 138 0.77 -0.39 0.87
C VAL A 138 1.19 1.02 1.33
N GLN A 139 2.39 1.11 1.91
CA GLN A 139 2.99 2.36 2.37
C GLN A 139 3.22 3.32 1.21
N ASN A 140 3.33 4.62 1.47
CA ASN A 140 3.72 5.61 0.45
C ASN A 140 2.85 5.53 -0.83
N ASN A 141 1.53 5.55 -0.65
CA ASN A 141 0.55 5.65 -1.72
C ASN A 141 -0.32 6.90 -1.47
N PHE A 142 -1.44 7.03 -2.17
CA PHE A 142 -2.37 8.16 -2.03
C PHE A 142 -3.68 7.75 -1.35
N LEU A 143 -3.65 6.74 -0.48
CA LEU A 143 -4.83 6.25 0.21
C LEU A 143 -5.38 7.34 1.16
N ARG A 144 -6.70 7.53 1.13
CA ARG A 144 -7.42 8.44 2.04
C ARG A 144 -8.22 7.73 3.12
N GLN A 145 -8.55 6.47 2.89
CA GLN A 145 -9.32 5.66 3.83
C GLN A 145 -8.97 4.19 3.69
N LEU A 146 -9.23 3.41 4.73
CA LEU A 146 -9.12 1.96 4.71
C LEU A 146 -10.50 1.30 4.84
N PRO A 147 -10.79 0.26 4.03
CA PRO A 147 -12.00 -0.52 4.21
C PRO A 147 -11.88 -1.36 5.50
N LYS A 148 -12.93 -1.34 6.34
CA LYS A 148 -13.00 -2.18 7.55
C LYS A 148 -12.89 -3.66 7.20
N GLU A 149 -13.39 -4.04 6.02
CA GLU A 149 -13.39 -5.38 5.47
C GLU A 149 -11.97 -5.95 5.40
N LEU A 150 -10.95 -5.11 5.21
CA LEU A 150 -9.55 -5.55 5.22
C LEU A 150 -9.15 -6.20 6.55
N PHE A 151 -9.80 -5.83 7.66
CA PHE A 151 -9.49 -6.29 9.01
C PHE A 151 -10.54 -7.24 9.57
N THR A 152 -11.73 -7.31 8.98
CA THR A 152 -12.77 -8.29 9.36
C THR A 152 -12.72 -9.54 8.50
N GLU A 153 -12.37 -9.41 7.22
CA GLU A 153 -12.40 -10.52 6.25
C GLU A 153 -11.06 -11.24 6.10
N LEU A 154 -9.95 -10.59 6.48
CA LEU A 154 -8.60 -11.13 6.33
C LEU A 154 -7.93 -11.33 7.67
N SER A 155 -7.16 -12.41 7.80
CA SER A 155 -6.34 -12.71 8.98
C SER A 155 -4.90 -12.21 8.81
N LEU A 156 -4.76 -10.89 8.62
CA LEU A 156 -3.45 -10.25 8.44
C LEU A 156 -2.59 -10.38 9.70
N LYS A 157 -1.34 -10.82 9.53
CA LYS A 157 -0.29 -10.83 10.56
C LYS A 157 0.55 -9.56 10.50
N MET A 158 0.73 -9.01 9.31
CA MET A 158 1.49 -7.79 9.08
C MET A 158 0.72 -6.87 8.12
N PHE A 159 0.54 -5.62 8.55
CA PHE A 159 -0.04 -4.57 7.73
C PHE A 159 0.75 -3.28 7.91
N LYS A 160 1.16 -2.67 6.80
CA LYS A 160 1.88 -1.39 6.80
C LYS A 160 1.28 -0.44 5.78
N VAL A 161 0.90 0.75 6.25
CA VAL A 161 0.17 1.77 5.47
C VAL A 161 0.69 3.19 5.71
N ASN A 162 1.75 3.37 6.48
CA ASN A 162 2.32 4.69 6.72
C ASN A 162 2.76 5.39 5.41
N GLY A 163 2.79 6.72 5.43
CA GLY A 163 3.09 7.50 4.23
C GLY A 163 1.93 7.62 3.25
N ASN A 164 0.70 7.35 3.71
CA ASN A 164 -0.53 7.72 3.01
C ASN A 164 -1.11 8.99 3.63
N SER A 165 -2.17 9.55 3.06
CA SER A 165 -2.89 10.71 3.61
C SER A 165 -4.23 10.28 4.21
N LEU A 166 -4.17 9.34 5.16
CA LEU A 166 -5.37 8.70 5.70
C LEU A 166 -6.16 9.65 6.60
N ARG A 167 -7.48 9.65 6.41
CA ARG A 167 -8.45 10.32 7.27
C ARG A 167 -9.15 9.32 8.18
N GLU A 168 -9.39 8.12 7.68
CA GLU A 168 -10.13 7.07 8.37
C GLU A 168 -9.52 5.69 8.09
N PRO A 169 -8.85 5.06 9.06
CA PRO A 169 -8.42 5.60 10.35
C PRO A 169 -7.31 6.67 10.21
N PRO A 170 -7.16 7.59 11.18
CA PRO A 170 -6.02 8.51 11.22
C PRO A 170 -4.67 7.80 11.28
N ASP A 171 -3.61 8.46 10.81
CA ASP A 171 -2.26 7.90 10.74
C ASP A 171 -1.74 7.40 12.10
N GLU A 172 -2.11 8.06 13.20
CA GLU A 172 -1.71 7.66 14.55
C GLU A 172 -2.29 6.30 14.94
N VAL A 173 -3.55 6.02 14.56
CA VAL A 173 -4.20 4.72 14.78
C VAL A 173 -3.51 3.66 13.93
N CYS A 174 -3.17 4.00 12.68
CA CYS A 174 -2.44 3.10 11.80
C CYS A 174 -1.03 2.77 12.32
N ALA A 175 -0.33 3.73 12.94
CA ALA A 175 0.99 3.52 13.53
C ALA A 175 0.96 2.50 14.68
N GLY A 176 -0.18 2.39 15.37
CA GLY A 176 -0.44 1.39 16.42
C GLY A 176 -0.67 -0.04 15.93
N GLY A 177 -0.70 -0.26 14.62
CA GLY A 177 -0.84 -1.57 14.00
C GLY A 177 -2.27 -2.13 14.01
N ILE A 178 -2.38 -3.39 13.57
CA ILE A 178 -3.66 -4.05 13.24
C ILE A 178 -4.65 -4.00 14.42
N LYS A 179 -4.20 -4.26 15.65
CA LYS A 179 -5.07 -4.27 16.83
C LYS A 179 -5.73 -2.91 17.09
N GLN A 180 -4.99 -1.81 16.93
CA GLN A 180 -5.54 -0.47 17.13
C GLN A 180 -6.52 -0.09 16.02
N ILE A 181 -6.22 -0.48 14.77
CA ILE A 181 -7.12 -0.26 13.63
C ILE A 181 -8.45 -1.01 13.83
N ILE A 182 -8.40 -2.28 14.27
CA ILE A 182 -9.62 -3.06 14.57
C ILE A 182 -10.42 -2.38 15.69
N SER A 183 -9.74 -1.97 16.78
CA SER A 183 -10.40 -1.27 17.88
C SER A 183 -11.09 0.02 17.42
N TYR A 184 -10.46 0.78 16.52
CA TYR A 184 -11.03 2.00 15.96
C TYR A 184 -12.32 1.72 15.17
N PHE A 185 -12.31 0.73 14.27
CA PHE A 185 -13.51 0.39 13.50
C PHE A 185 -14.65 -0.16 14.37
N ASN A 186 -14.32 -0.95 15.40
CA ASN A 186 -15.31 -1.43 16.36
C ASN A 186 -15.93 -0.27 17.16
N GLN A 187 -15.11 0.69 17.59
CA GLN A 187 -15.61 1.89 18.27
C GLN A 187 -16.49 2.72 17.35
N LEU A 188 -16.13 2.94 16.08
CA LEU A 188 -16.98 3.68 15.14
C LEU A 188 -18.35 3.02 14.92
N GLN A 189 -18.42 1.69 14.81
CA GLN A 189 -19.69 0.98 14.70
C GLN A 189 -20.57 1.16 15.95
N ASN A 190 -19.96 1.10 17.14
CA ASN A 190 -20.67 1.33 18.40
C ASN A 190 -21.03 2.81 18.59
N SER A 191 -20.22 3.74 18.10
CA SER A 191 -20.44 5.20 18.23
C SER A 191 -21.41 5.72 17.17
N GLN A 192 -21.58 5.07 16.02
CA GLN A 192 -22.67 5.41 15.11
C GLN A 192 -24.05 5.12 15.74
N ALA A 193 -24.11 4.32 16.82
CA ALA A 193 -25.30 4.21 17.65
C ALA A 193 -25.47 5.39 18.63
N GLU A 194 -24.43 6.19 18.88
CA GLU A 194 -24.43 7.40 19.74
C GLU A 194 -23.64 8.55 19.06
N GLU A 195 -24.31 9.41 18.27
CA GLU A 195 -23.66 10.51 17.53
C GLU A 195 -22.86 11.49 18.44
N ASP A 196 -21.55 11.28 18.59
CA ASP A 196 -20.64 12.24 19.23
C ASP A 196 -19.71 12.89 18.19
N LYS A 197 -20.21 13.97 17.56
CA LYS A 197 -19.45 14.77 16.58
C LYS A 197 -18.44 15.66 17.32
N ARG A 198 -17.16 15.29 17.33
CA ARG A 198 -16.07 16.09 17.91
C ARG A 198 -15.16 16.70 16.84
N VAL A 199 -14.91 18.01 16.95
CA VAL A 199 -13.92 18.74 16.15
C VAL A 199 -12.80 19.21 17.05
N LYS A 200 -11.54 18.95 16.67
CA LYS A 200 -10.35 19.42 17.40
C LYS A 200 -9.74 20.63 16.68
N THR A 201 -9.97 21.82 17.22
CA THR A 201 -9.41 23.08 16.71
C THR A 201 -8.10 23.42 17.41
N MET A 202 -7.03 23.69 16.64
CA MET A 202 -5.73 24.11 17.17
C MET A 202 -5.48 25.59 16.87
N PHE A 203 -5.21 26.40 17.90
CA PHE A 203 -4.85 27.81 17.75
C PHE A 203 -3.33 27.94 17.72
N LEU A 204 -2.78 28.39 16.60
CA LEU A 204 -1.35 28.65 16.41
C LEU A 204 -1.08 30.16 16.37
N GLY A 205 0.06 30.60 16.89
CA GLY A 205 0.44 32.01 16.97
C GLY A 205 1.58 32.24 17.98
N THR A 206 2.27 33.37 17.87
CA THR A 206 3.39 33.74 18.77
C THR A 206 2.96 33.81 20.24
N SER A 207 3.91 33.73 21.18
CA SER A 207 3.58 33.95 22.59
C SER A 207 2.78 35.25 22.71
N LEU A 208 1.81 35.27 23.62
CA LEU A 208 1.00 36.47 23.87
C LEU A 208 -0.01 36.87 22.77
N ALA A 209 -0.16 36.11 21.66
CA ALA A 209 -1.13 36.42 20.59
C ALA A 209 -2.64 36.15 20.89
N GLY A 210 -3.07 36.12 22.17
CA GLY A 210 -4.49 35.98 22.52
C GLY A 210 -5.13 34.59 22.36
N LYS A 211 -4.35 33.54 22.01
CA LYS A 211 -4.83 32.16 21.82
C LYS A 211 -5.66 31.63 22.99
N SER A 212 -5.21 31.87 24.22
CA SER A 212 -5.89 31.43 25.45
C SER A 212 -7.25 32.14 25.63
N THR A 213 -7.36 33.39 25.20
CA THR A 213 -8.60 34.18 25.26
C THR A 213 -9.63 33.68 24.27
N VAL A 214 -9.19 33.33 23.05
CA VAL A 214 -10.05 32.72 22.03
C VAL A 214 -10.55 31.35 22.51
N CYS A 215 -9.66 30.52 23.08
CA CYS A 215 -10.03 29.23 23.65
C CYS A 215 -11.05 29.36 24.81
N LYS A 216 -10.84 30.32 25.73
CA LYS A 216 -11.79 30.59 26.82
C LYS A 216 -13.15 31.08 26.30
N SER A 217 -13.17 31.98 25.33
CA SER A 217 -14.41 32.54 24.76
C SER A 217 -15.23 31.46 24.05
N LEU A 218 -14.57 30.56 23.31
CA LEU A 218 -15.23 29.43 22.66
C LEU A 218 -15.80 28.42 23.66
N LYS A 219 -15.07 28.14 24.75
CA LYS A 219 -15.56 27.25 25.83
C LYS A 219 -16.78 27.82 26.57
N GLN A 220 -16.86 29.14 26.70
CA GLN A 220 -17.93 29.81 27.46
C GLN A 220 -19.09 30.28 26.57
N GLY A 221 -18.98 30.17 25.24
CA GLY A 221 -20.00 30.63 24.30
C GLY A 221 -20.24 32.15 24.29
N GLN A 222 -19.37 32.93 24.94
CA GLN A 222 -19.47 34.38 25.06
C GLN A 222 -18.10 35.02 24.95
N VAL A 223 -18.07 36.28 24.51
CA VAL A 223 -16.82 37.04 24.36
C VAL A 223 -16.25 37.38 25.74
N VAL A 224 -15.14 36.73 26.09
CA VAL A 224 -14.41 37.04 27.33
C VAL A 224 -13.46 38.20 27.06
N ARG A 225 -13.82 39.39 27.54
CA ARG A 225 -12.90 40.55 27.53
C ARG A 225 -11.93 40.44 28.68
N LEU A 226 -10.64 40.38 28.39
CA LEU A 226 -9.60 40.51 29.41
C LEU A 226 -9.48 41.97 29.87
N SER A 227 -9.20 42.14 31.17
CA SER A 227 -8.85 43.43 31.78
C SER A 227 -7.65 44.04 31.04
N LYS A 228 -7.47 45.36 31.09
CA LYS A 228 -6.31 46.00 30.43
C LYS A 228 -4.97 45.52 31.01
N GLU A 229 -4.95 45.08 32.26
CA GLU A 229 -3.77 44.54 32.97
C GLU A 229 -3.35 43.16 32.44
N ASP A 230 -4.30 42.33 32.02
CA ASP A 230 -4.05 40.97 31.48
C ASP A 230 -3.80 40.96 29.96
N ARG A 231 -3.83 42.13 29.32
CA ARG A 231 -3.54 42.27 27.91
C ARG A 231 -2.05 42.11 27.69
N THR A 232 -1.77 41.51 26.56
CA THR A 232 -0.44 41.14 26.15
C THR A 232 0.24 42.34 25.51
N TRP A 233 1.27 42.84 26.20
CA TRP A 233 2.04 43.97 25.74
C TRP A 233 2.93 43.52 24.58
N SER A 234 2.71 44.11 23.40
CA SER A 234 3.68 44.04 22.32
C SER A 234 4.98 44.69 22.80
N ILE A 235 6.08 43.94 22.77
CA ILE A 235 7.41 44.52 22.93
C ILE A 235 7.57 45.52 21.78
N LYS A 236 7.70 46.81 22.09
CA LYS A 236 8.12 47.81 21.11
C LYS A 236 9.63 47.70 20.94
N GLY A 237 10.08 47.50 19.70
CA GLY A 237 11.48 47.60 19.27
C GLY A 237 12.16 46.26 19.16
#